data_AF-A0A1W1HBL1-F1
#
_entry.id   AF-A0A1W1HBL1-F1
#
_cell.length_a   1.000
_cell.length_b   1.000
_cell.length_c   1.000
_cell.angle_alpha   90.00
_cell.angle_beta   90.00
_cell.angle_gamma   90.00
#
_symmetry.space_group_name_H-M   'P 1'
#
loop_
_entity.id
_entity.type
_entity.pdbx_description
1 polymer ?
#
loop_
_entity_poly.entity_id
_entity_poly.type
_entity_poly.pdbx_seq_one_letter_code
_entity_poly.pdbx_strand_id
1 'polypeptide(L)'
;MPAMTVYKDTWIANNPTLERAKYMILEFNFSAVIKDREKVQDNFNFYCNVKIDDFVIRYKQYIPDKVFEKLRKDKDISASEKLQILSSGLKDSDVKLYLLIDEYDNFANSLLAEYGPSEYRKLTREAGYFKQFFTHLKDMASGSDAGLARMFITGVSPVTMDDVTSGFNIGDNISIEDQYNGILGFTKDDVLKMINYYKNAGLFHLDEVQSLNIMEKWYGNYFFAKDGQCPMFNTDAILYFMKKSFGRKKFIRDLIDDNLRMDYGKLKHLIVLDQKLNGNFSRLKDIIEKGSITSTINKSFPYEKLADSSNFISLLYFFGLLTFKGVFSKGDPVLTIPNETIQKLMYEYICESYDDVDIFSVDIYSLREKFRFLAYDGEMEPLFEFLSSEIKRQTKVRDYIQGEKVIQGFFMAYLGLFDFYISLSEEEFNKGYADIVMKPFFHKYPDIGYGWLFELKYIKRSSTAGKVEKEGKGERSKNEDKIKNRKLEEKIAEKVKESREQLSGYSKSDALKEMMNASPYGNVRIKRGIVVFHGWEMVYMSDEGEI
;
A
#
# COMPACT_ATOMS: atom_id res chain seq x y z
N MET A 1 26.47 10.12 31.36
CA MET A 1 25.32 9.35 31.89
C MET A 1 23.99 10.09 31.70
N PRO A 2 23.31 9.92 30.57
CA PRO A 2 21.86 10.21 30.44
C PRO A 2 21.01 8.95 30.18
N ALA A 3 21.64 7.78 29.92
CA ALA A 3 20.92 6.56 29.53
C ALA A 3 20.01 5.97 30.62
N MET A 4 20.28 6.25 31.91
CA MET A 4 19.44 5.73 33.01
C MET A 4 18.07 6.40 33.11
N THR A 5 17.88 7.60 32.56
CA THR A 5 16.60 8.31 32.64
C THR A 5 15.61 7.85 31.57
N VAL A 6 16.09 7.41 30.40
CA VAL A 6 15.25 7.05 29.24
C VAL A 6 14.58 5.69 29.43
N TYR A 7 15.31 4.71 29.98
CA TYR A 7 14.80 3.35 30.19
C TYR A 7 14.30 3.11 31.62
N LYS A 8 14.21 4.16 32.44
CA LYS A 8 13.72 4.04 33.81
C LYS A 8 12.34 3.37 33.81
N ASP A 9 12.13 2.43 34.73
CA ASP A 9 10.88 1.68 34.91
C ASP A 9 10.51 0.74 33.75
N THR A 10 11.42 0.49 32.80
CA THR A 10 11.24 -0.52 31.74
C THR A 10 11.86 -1.87 32.11
N TRP A 11 11.41 -2.95 31.46
CA TRP A 11 11.96 -4.29 31.66
C TRP A 11 13.47 -4.35 31.41
N ILE A 12 13.97 -3.68 30.36
CA ILE A 12 15.39 -3.71 29.97
C ILE A 12 16.31 -3.01 30.97
N ALA A 13 15.81 -2.01 31.72
CA ALA A 13 16.58 -1.39 32.80
C ALA A 13 16.78 -2.36 33.97
N ASN A 14 15.77 -3.17 34.29
CA ASN A 14 15.81 -4.15 35.37
C ASN A 14 16.47 -5.48 34.96
N ASN A 15 16.59 -5.74 33.65
CA ASN A 15 17.14 -6.98 33.09
C ASN A 15 18.26 -6.66 32.08
N PRO A 16 19.42 -6.15 32.56
CA PRO A 16 20.51 -5.79 31.68
C PRO A 16 21.11 -7.03 31.00
N THR A 17 21.34 -6.95 29.69
CA THR A 17 22.05 -8.01 28.96
C THR A 17 23.54 -8.02 29.32
N LEU A 18 24.22 -9.15 29.07
CA LEU A 18 25.67 -9.27 29.22
C LEU A 18 26.45 -8.25 28.37
N GLU A 19 25.80 -7.69 27.34
CA GLU A 19 26.38 -6.75 26.38
C GLU A 19 26.07 -5.27 26.71
N ARG A 20 25.45 -4.99 27.86
CA ARG A 20 25.11 -3.62 28.27
C ARG A 20 26.35 -2.71 28.22
N ALA A 21 26.23 -1.60 27.49
CA ALA A 21 27.25 -0.55 27.35
C ALA A 21 28.59 -1.02 26.74
N LYS A 22 28.61 -2.12 25.97
CA LYS A 22 29.80 -2.61 25.26
C LYS A 22 30.00 -2.04 23.85
N TYR A 23 29.09 -1.18 23.39
CA TYR A 23 29.10 -0.68 22.01
C TYR A 23 29.07 0.85 21.93
N MET A 24 29.84 1.38 20.98
CA MET A 24 29.71 2.73 20.47
C MET A 24 28.76 2.71 19.28
N ILE A 25 27.69 3.51 19.36
CA ILE A 25 26.65 3.55 18.31
C ILE A 25 27.03 4.58 17.24
N LEU A 26 27.22 4.12 16.00
CA LEU A 26 27.31 4.96 14.80
C LEU A 26 26.01 4.82 14.02
N GLU A 27 25.41 5.94 13.66
CA GLU A 27 24.11 5.98 12.99
C GLU A 27 24.23 6.75 11.67
N PHE A 28 23.74 6.12 10.60
CA PHE A 28 23.48 6.76 9.32
C PHE A 28 21.98 6.76 9.04
N ASN A 29 21.48 7.86 8.50
CA ASN A 29 20.14 7.96 7.91
C ASN A 29 20.32 8.40 6.45
N PHE A 30 20.17 7.47 5.52
CA PHE A 30 20.45 7.72 4.11
C PHE A 30 19.37 8.53 3.38
N SER A 31 18.24 8.82 4.02
CA SER A 31 17.27 9.82 3.53
C SER A 31 17.87 11.22 3.41
N ALA A 32 18.88 11.52 4.23
CA ALA A 32 19.55 12.82 4.29
C ALA A 32 20.64 13.00 3.21
N VAL A 33 20.93 11.98 2.40
CA VAL A 33 21.90 12.07 1.32
C VAL A 33 21.31 12.87 0.16
N ILE A 34 22.03 13.89 -0.30
CA ILE A 34 21.59 14.74 -1.41
C ILE A 34 21.63 13.93 -2.72
N LYS A 35 20.48 13.86 -3.40
CA LYS A 35 20.20 13.01 -4.56
C LYS A 35 20.55 13.69 -5.90
N ASP A 36 21.63 14.46 -5.92
CA ASP A 36 22.12 15.07 -7.16
C ASP A 36 22.76 13.99 -8.04
N ARG A 37 22.18 13.75 -9.22
CA ARG A 37 22.61 12.73 -10.18
C ARG A 37 24.12 12.73 -10.43
N GLU A 38 24.75 13.90 -10.55
CA GLU A 38 26.17 14.00 -10.92
C GLU A 38 27.11 13.86 -9.71
N LYS A 39 26.61 14.14 -8.50
CA LYS A 39 27.42 14.25 -7.27
C LYS A 39 27.00 13.28 -6.17
N VAL A 40 26.12 12.32 -6.46
CA VAL A 40 25.54 11.45 -5.42
C VAL A 40 26.62 10.68 -4.63
N GLN A 41 27.70 10.25 -5.28
CA GLN A 41 28.83 9.60 -4.60
C GLN A 41 29.57 10.56 -3.66
N ASP A 42 29.81 11.80 -4.10
CA ASP A 42 30.49 12.81 -3.29
C ASP A 42 29.62 13.22 -2.11
N ASN A 43 28.31 13.42 -2.34
CA ASN A 43 27.33 13.73 -1.31
C ASN A 43 27.21 12.61 -0.28
N PHE A 44 27.21 11.35 -0.74
CA PHE A 44 27.20 10.17 0.13
C PHE A 44 28.44 10.12 1.01
N ASN A 45 29.63 10.27 0.41
CA ASN A 45 30.90 10.27 1.15
C ASN A 45 30.98 11.44 2.13
N PHE A 46 30.58 12.64 1.71
CA PHE A 46 30.55 13.82 2.57
C PHE A 46 29.63 13.60 3.77
N TYR A 47 28.39 13.17 3.55
CA TYR A 47 27.44 12.89 4.63
C TYR A 47 27.99 11.87 5.63
N CYS A 48 28.47 10.73 5.13
CA CYS A 48 28.99 9.67 5.98
C CYS A 48 30.25 10.12 6.73
N ASN A 49 31.17 10.83 6.07
CA ASN A 49 32.39 11.36 6.71
C ASN A 49 32.07 12.32 7.85
N VAL A 50 31.10 13.22 7.67
CA VAL A 50 30.63 14.12 8.74
C VAL A 50 30.09 13.31 9.93
N LYS A 51 29.25 12.30 9.67
CA LYS A 51 28.72 11.43 10.74
C LYS A 51 29.81 10.63 11.46
N ILE A 52 30.81 10.14 10.73
CA ILE A 52 31.97 9.45 11.31
C ILE A 52 32.81 10.42 12.15
N ASP A 53 33.02 11.66 11.70
CA ASP A 53 33.76 12.67 12.47
C ASP A 53 33.04 13.02 13.79
N ASP A 54 31.73 13.25 13.73
CA ASP A 54 30.92 13.49 14.92
C ASP A 54 30.98 12.30 15.90
N PHE A 55 30.92 11.08 15.37
CA PHE A 55 31.08 9.85 16.16
C PHE A 55 32.46 9.77 16.83
N VAL A 56 33.54 10.01 16.09
CA VAL A 56 34.92 9.92 16.59
C VAL A 56 35.16 10.97 17.67
N ILE A 57 34.62 12.18 17.50
CA ILE A 57 34.68 13.24 18.53
C ILE A 57 33.89 12.82 19.77
N ARG A 58 32.66 12.33 19.60
CA ARG A 58 31.77 11.91 20.70
C ARG A 58 32.36 10.80 21.55
N TYR A 59 32.99 9.81 20.91
CA TYR A 59 33.53 8.64 21.59
C TYR A 59 35.06 8.68 21.75
N LYS A 60 35.69 9.85 21.63
CA LYS A 60 37.15 10.00 21.71
C LYS A 60 37.80 9.21 22.85
N GLN A 61 37.20 9.25 24.04
CA GLN A 61 37.74 8.56 25.23
C GLN A 61 37.81 7.03 25.13
N TYR A 62 37.10 6.42 24.17
CA TYR A 62 37.07 4.98 23.92
C TYR A 62 37.84 4.59 22.65
N ILE A 63 38.35 5.57 21.89
CA ILE A 63 39.08 5.36 20.64
C ILE A 63 40.57 5.57 20.92
N PRO A 64 41.46 4.64 20.53
CA PRO A 64 42.90 4.81 20.73
C PRO A 64 43.42 6.10 20.07
N ASP A 65 44.26 6.87 20.77
CA ASP A 65 44.76 8.18 20.29
C ASP A 65 45.40 8.10 18.90
N LYS A 66 46.13 7.01 18.61
CA LYS A 66 46.73 6.79 17.28
C LYS A 66 45.68 6.70 16.16
N VAL A 67 44.55 6.06 16.44
CA VAL A 67 43.42 5.91 15.49
C VAL A 67 42.72 7.26 15.33
N PHE A 68 42.46 7.96 16.44
CA PHE A 68 41.86 9.29 16.45
C PHE A 68 42.69 10.28 15.61
N GLU A 69 43.99 10.35 15.84
CA GLU A 69 44.90 11.24 15.10
C GLU A 69 44.98 10.89 13.61
N LYS A 70 44.96 9.60 13.26
CA LYS A 70 44.95 9.16 11.86
C LYS A 70 43.67 9.61 11.15
N LEU A 71 42.50 9.38 11.77
CA LEU A 71 41.19 9.76 11.23
C LEU A 71 41.02 11.28 11.06
N ARG A 72 41.74 12.08 11.85
CA ARG A 72 41.71 13.55 11.79
C ARG A 72 42.66 14.15 10.74
N LYS A 73 43.71 13.42 10.36
CA LYS A 73 44.73 13.89 9.39
C LYS A 73 44.29 13.68 7.94
N ASP A 74 43.71 12.53 7.65
CA ASP A 74 43.32 12.15 6.28
C ASP A 74 41.94 12.74 5.94
N LYS A 75 41.93 13.88 5.25
CA LYS A 75 40.69 14.56 4.84
C LYS A 75 40.12 14.10 3.50
N ASP A 76 40.96 13.53 2.64
CA ASP A 76 40.63 13.15 1.26
C ASP A 76 40.42 11.64 1.11
N ILE A 77 39.80 10.99 2.10
CA ILE A 77 39.47 9.56 2.06
C ILE A 77 37.95 9.36 1.96
N SER A 78 37.55 8.30 1.29
CA SER A 78 36.14 7.90 1.21
C SER A 78 35.61 7.51 2.59
N ALA A 79 34.29 7.58 2.75
CA ALA A 79 33.63 7.15 3.98
C ALA A 79 33.91 5.67 4.30
N SER A 80 34.02 4.84 3.26
CA SER A 80 34.29 3.42 3.42
C SER A 80 35.72 3.16 3.95
N GLU A 81 36.73 3.87 3.44
CA GLU A 81 38.11 3.79 3.92
C GLU A 81 38.24 4.33 5.35
N LYS A 82 37.54 5.43 5.66
CA LYS A 82 37.51 6.01 7.00
C LYS A 82 36.91 5.04 8.02
N LEU A 83 35.81 4.36 7.67
CA LEU A 83 35.24 3.29 8.49
C LEU A 83 36.20 2.11 8.66
N GLN A 84 36.91 1.70 7.61
CA GLN A 84 37.90 0.62 7.69
C GLN A 84 39.04 0.94 8.66
N ILE A 85 39.56 2.17 8.63
CA ILE A 85 40.57 2.64 9.57
C ILE A 85 40.03 2.57 11.00
N LEU A 86 38.81 3.06 11.21
CA LEU A 86 38.16 3.04 12.52
C LEU A 86 37.94 1.61 13.03
N SER A 87 37.30 0.75 12.23
CA SER A 87 37.03 -0.65 12.58
C SER A 87 38.31 -1.42 12.87
N SER A 88 39.33 -1.29 12.01
CA SER A 88 40.63 -1.95 12.21
C SER A 88 41.32 -1.47 13.49
N GLY A 89 41.21 -0.17 13.80
CA GLY A 89 41.74 0.41 15.03
C GLY A 89 41.03 -0.02 16.32
N LEU A 90 39.84 -0.61 16.21
CA LEU A 90 39.03 -1.07 17.33
C LEU A 90 39.08 -2.59 17.56
N LYS A 91 39.87 -3.35 16.77
CA LYS A 91 39.99 -4.81 16.91
C LYS A 91 40.45 -5.25 18.30
N ASP A 92 41.34 -4.49 18.93
CA ASP A 92 41.87 -4.77 20.27
C ASP A 92 41.17 -3.96 21.39
N SER A 93 40.14 -3.17 21.05
CA SER A 93 39.40 -2.36 22.04
C SER A 93 38.32 -3.19 22.76
N ASP A 94 38.12 -2.93 24.05
CA ASP A 94 37.03 -3.55 24.83
C ASP A 94 35.63 -3.07 24.41
N VAL A 95 35.55 -1.92 23.74
CA VAL A 95 34.30 -1.33 23.26
C VAL A 95 34.30 -1.35 21.73
N LYS A 96 33.30 -2.02 21.15
CA LYS A 96 33.20 -2.23 19.70
C LYS A 96 32.22 -1.27 19.03
N LEU A 97 32.23 -1.22 17.71
CA LEU A 97 31.28 -0.45 16.90
C LEU A 97 29.97 -1.23 16.73
N TYR A 98 28.84 -0.55 16.93
CA TYR A 98 27.52 -0.97 16.46
C TYR A 98 27.02 0.05 15.44
N LEU A 99 26.86 -0.39 14.20
CA LEU A 99 26.38 0.41 13.09
C LEU A 99 24.85 0.31 12.91
N LEU A 100 24.18 1.45 12.93
CA LEU A 100 22.77 1.58 12.55
C LEU A 100 22.69 2.29 11.19
N ILE A 101 21.95 1.73 10.24
CA ILE A 101 21.69 2.35 8.93
C ILE A 101 20.19 2.40 8.72
N ASP A 102 19.63 3.61 8.74
CA ASP A 102 18.24 3.85 8.41
C ASP A 102 18.07 4.25 6.95
N GLU A 103 16.94 3.86 6.38
CA GLU A 103 16.53 4.12 5.00
C GLU A 103 17.60 3.76 3.95
N TYR A 104 18.19 2.56 4.06
CA TYR A 104 19.35 2.17 3.24
C TYR A 104 19.09 2.27 1.72
N ASP A 105 17.85 2.08 1.29
CA ASP A 105 17.42 2.05 -0.11
C ASP A 105 16.88 3.40 -0.60
N ASN A 106 16.72 4.40 0.26
CA ASN A 106 15.99 5.62 -0.09
C ASN A 106 16.56 6.36 -1.30
N PHE A 107 17.87 6.62 -1.30
CA PHE A 107 18.49 7.34 -2.42
C PHE A 107 18.57 6.45 -3.68
N ALA A 108 18.76 5.14 -3.56
CA ALA A 108 18.78 4.22 -4.69
C ALA A 108 17.40 4.14 -5.36
N ASN A 109 16.34 4.07 -4.56
CA ASN A 109 14.95 4.12 -5.02
C ASN A 109 14.62 5.44 -5.71
N SER A 110 15.08 6.58 -5.19
CA SER A 110 14.88 7.88 -5.84
C SER A 110 15.60 7.97 -7.18
N LEU A 111 16.85 7.51 -7.25
CA LEU A 111 17.59 7.50 -8.53
C LEU A 111 16.92 6.62 -9.57
N LEU A 112 16.37 5.47 -9.14
CA LEU A 112 15.59 4.60 -10.01
C LEU A 112 14.31 5.28 -10.50
N ALA A 113 13.57 5.93 -9.60
CA ALA A 113 12.30 6.57 -9.93
C ALA A 113 12.47 7.77 -10.87
N GLU A 114 13.46 8.63 -10.60
CA GLU A 114 13.67 9.91 -11.30
C GLU A 114 14.49 9.78 -12.58
N TYR A 115 15.54 8.95 -12.58
CA TYR A 115 16.49 8.85 -13.69
C TYR A 115 16.51 7.49 -14.38
N GLY A 116 15.74 6.54 -13.86
CA GLY A 116 15.55 5.23 -14.45
C GLY A 116 16.67 4.22 -14.16
N PRO A 117 16.61 3.04 -14.81
CA PRO A 117 17.40 1.88 -14.43
C PRO A 117 18.90 2.02 -14.70
N SER A 118 19.27 2.88 -15.66
CA SER A 118 20.66 3.10 -16.04
C SER A 118 21.46 3.77 -14.93
N GLU A 119 20.91 4.78 -14.26
CA GLU A 119 21.56 5.46 -13.13
C GLU A 119 21.59 4.55 -11.90
N TYR A 120 20.50 3.85 -11.59
CA TYR A 120 20.46 2.86 -10.51
C TYR A 120 21.59 1.82 -10.66
N ARG A 121 21.79 1.28 -11.87
CA ARG A 121 22.85 0.29 -12.15
C ARG A 121 24.27 0.80 -11.95
N LYS A 122 24.52 2.12 -12.06
CA LYS A 122 25.86 2.69 -11.79
C LYS A 122 26.25 2.56 -10.32
N LEU A 123 25.26 2.53 -9.42
CA LEU A 123 25.48 2.38 -7.97
C LEU A 123 25.76 0.94 -7.55
N THR A 124 25.06 -0.01 -8.19
CA THR A 124 24.94 -1.39 -7.72
C THR A 124 25.77 -2.42 -8.48
N ARG A 125 26.28 -2.11 -9.69
CA ARG A 125 27.17 -3.01 -10.45
C ARG A 125 28.58 -3.13 -9.84
N GLU A 126 29.41 -4.04 -10.36
CA GLU A 126 30.70 -4.46 -9.78
C GLU A 126 31.67 -3.33 -9.37
N ALA A 127 31.66 -2.18 -10.06
CA ALA A 127 32.48 -1.01 -9.71
C ALA A 127 31.72 0.12 -8.99
N GLY A 128 30.44 -0.06 -8.68
CA GLY A 128 29.60 0.95 -8.05
C GLY A 128 30.01 1.20 -6.60
N TYR A 129 30.10 2.49 -6.21
CA TYR A 129 30.57 2.89 -4.88
C TYR A 129 29.71 2.34 -3.74
N PHE A 130 28.41 2.14 -3.98
CA PHE A 130 27.48 1.69 -2.95
C PHE A 130 27.64 0.20 -2.66
N LYS A 131 27.82 -0.61 -3.70
CA LYS A 131 28.21 -2.02 -3.55
C LYS A 131 29.54 -2.17 -2.81
N GLN A 132 30.54 -1.32 -3.15
CA GLN A 132 31.83 -1.31 -2.45
C GLN A 132 31.68 -0.98 -0.97
N PHE A 133 30.86 0.02 -0.62
CA PHE A 133 30.57 0.38 0.76
C PHE A 133 30.04 -0.82 1.57
N PHE A 134 29.01 -1.53 1.08
CA PHE A 134 28.48 -2.73 1.76
C PHE A 134 29.47 -3.90 1.79
N THR A 135 30.27 -4.07 0.73
CA THR A 135 31.35 -5.07 0.72
C THR A 135 32.37 -4.80 1.82
N HIS A 136 32.75 -3.53 2.02
CA HIS A 136 33.64 -3.11 3.10
C HIS A 136 32.98 -3.30 4.47
N LEU A 137 31.68 -3.02 4.63
CA LEU A 137 30.95 -3.32 5.88
C LEU A 137 31.01 -4.81 6.23
N LYS A 138 30.83 -5.70 5.24
CA LYS A 138 30.94 -7.14 5.45
C LYS A 138 32.33 -7.54 5.93
N ASP A 139 33.37 -7.05 5.26
CA ASP A 139 34.76 -7.34 5.65
C ASP A 139 35.04 -6.88 7.08
N MET A 140 34.59 -5.68 7.44
CA MET A 140 34.76 -5.11 8.79
C MET A 140 34.00 -5.87 9.88
N ALA A 141 32.90 -6.53 9.53
CA ALA A 141 32.09 -7.35 10.45
C ALA A 141 32.53 -8.82 10.50
N SER A 142 33.47 -9.23 9.64
CA SER A 142 33.92 -10.62 9.54
C SER A 142 35.11 -10.90 10.47
N GLY A 143 35.06 -12.04 11.18
CA GLY A 143 36.13 -12.51 12.07
C GLY A 143 35.81 -12.35 13.56
N SER A 144 36.49 -13.13 14.41
CA SER A 144 36.27 -13.16 15.87
C SER A 144 36.54 -11.84 16.58
N ASP A 145 37.45 -11.03 16.02
CA ASP A 145 37.92 -9.77 16.62
C ASP A 145 37.52 -8.56 15.78
N ALA A 146 36.40 -8.67 15.04
CA ALA A 146 35.88 -7.59 14.21
C ALA A 146 35.64 -6.30 15.03
N GLY A 147 36.14 -5.17 14.53
CA GLY A 147 35.90 -3.87 15.14
C GLY A 147 34.43 -3.44 15.03
N LEU A 148 33.75 -3.87 13.96
CA LEU A 148 32.31 -3.78 13.77
C LEU A 148 31.65 -5.06 14.30
N ALA A 149 31.04 -4.98 15.48
CA ALA A 149 30.49 -6.14 16.16
C ALA A 149 29.02 -6.41 15.83
N ARG A 150 28.25 -5.37 15.51
CA ARG A 150 26.81 -5.43 15.26
C ARG A 150 26.39 -4.44 14.20
N MET A 151 25.33 -4.79 13.49
CA MET A 151 24.73 -3.91 12.51
C MET A 151 23.23 -4.14 12.45
N PHE A 152 22.48 -3.05 12.32
CA PHE A 152 21.04 -3.08 12.18
C PHE A 152 20.65 -2.09 11.08
N ILE A 153 19.92 -2.56 10.08
CA ILE A 153 19.65 -1.82 8.86
C ILE A 153 18.15 -1.85 8.59
N THR A 154 17.56 -0.70 8.32
CA THR A 154 16.15 -0.52 7.99
C THR A 154 16.00 0.12 6.61
N GLY A 155 14.93 -0.25 5.92
CA GLY A 155 14.59 0.21 4.58
C GLY A 155 13.27 -0.39 4.15
N VAL A 156 12.81 -0.04 2.95
CA VAL A 156 11.49 -0.43 2.48
C VAL A 156 11.57 -1.64 1.52
N SER A 157 12.37 -1.53 0.47
CA SER A 157 12.44 -2.49 -0.63
C SER A 157 13.67 -3.39 -0.55
N PRO A 158 13.52 -4.73 -0.68
CA PRO A 158 14.65 -5.65 -0.66
C PRO A 158 15.54 -5.57 -1.91
N VAL A 159 15.13 -4.83 -2.94
CA VAL A 159 15.78 -4.78 -4.27
C VAL A 159 17.21 -4.28 -4.18
N THR A 160 17.37 -3.12 -3.54
CA THR A 160 18.70 -2.51 -3.38
C THR A 160 19.62 -3.38 -2.56
N MET A 161 19.10 -4.08 -1.54
CA MET A 161 19.90 -5.04 -0.79
C MET A 161 20.39 -6.15 -1.73
N ASP A 162 19.54 -6.88 -2.45
CA ASP A 162 19.99 -7.99 -3.33
C ASP A 162 21.10 -7.57 -4.32
N ASP A 163 20.95 -6.40 -4.94
CA ASP A 163 21.90 -5.90 -5.94
C ASP A 163 23.25 -5.49 -5.33
N VAL A 164 23.27 -4.97 -4.09
CA VAL A 164 24.52 -4.66 -3.38
C VAL A 164 25.06 -5.83 -2.54
N THR A 165 24.22 -6.82 -2.21
CA THR A 165 24.51 -7.90 -1.25
C THR A 165 25.04 -9.19 -1.87
N SER A 166 25.26 -9.27 -3.19
CA SER A 166 26.25 -10.25 -3.68
C SER A 166 27.60 -10.14 -2.92
N GLY A 167 27.87 -8.97 -2.31
CA GLY A 167 28.94 -8.73 -1.33
C GLY A 167 28.55 -8.68 0.17
N PHE A 168 27.31 -8.95 0.59
CA PHE A 168 26.79 -8.77 1.97
C PHE A 168 25.86 -9.93 2.44
N ASN A 169 26.23 -11.18 2.15
CA ASN A 169 25.53 -12.40 2.63
C ASN A 169 25.72 -12.67 4.14
N ILE A 170 25.77 -11.64 4.98
CA ILE A 170 25.93 -11.75 6.45
C ILE A 170 24.72 -11.21 7.23
N GLY A 171 23.80 -10.53 6.54
CA GLY A 171 22.58 -10.00 7.15
C GLY A 171 21.49 -11.06 7.25
N ASP A 172 20.76 -11.05 8.36
CA ASP A 172 19.56 -11.85 8.55
C ASP A 172 18.31 -10.98 8.38
N ASN A 173 17.37 -11.41 7.51
CA ASN A 173 16.15 -10.65 7.24
C ASN A 173 15.02 -11.14 8.14
N ILE A 174 14.84 -10.36 9.22
CA ILE A 174 13.87 -10.61 10.29
C ILE A 174 12.49 -9.98 10.06
N SER A 175 12.28 -9.27 8.94
CA SER A 175 11.08 -8.44 8.71
C SER A 175 9.77 -9.23 8.60
N ILE A 176 9.84 -10.55 8.43
CA ILE A 176 8.66 -11.43 8.35
C ILE A 176 8.62 -12.50 9.45
N GLU A 177 9.47 -12.37 10.45
CA GLU A 177 9.50 -13.29 11.58
C GLU A 177 8.45 -12.88 12.61
N ASP A 178 7.71 -13.87 13.10
CA ASP A 178 6.61 -13.74 14.04
C ASP A 178 7.04 -13.07 15.36
N GLN A 179 8.23 -13.42 15.86
CA GLN A 179 8.80 -12.87 17.10
C GLN A 179 9.04 -11.35 17.05
N TYR A 180 9.15 -10.75 15.85
CA TYR A 180 9.38 -9.31 15.68
C TYR A 180 8.17 -8.55 15.15
N ASN A 181 7.03 -9.22 14.93
CA ASN A 181 5.81 -8.59 14.40
C ASN A 181 5.37 -7.37 15.21
N GLY A 182 5.50 -7.44 16.54
CA GLY A 182 5.15 -6.35 17.47
C GLY A 182 6.03 -5.09 17.36
N ILE A 183 7.21 -5.16 16.71
CA ILE A 183 8.10 -4.00 16.55
C ILE A 183 7.64 -3.11 15.39
N LEU A 184 6.89 -3.66 14.43
CA LEU A 184 6.51 -3.00 13.19
C LEU A 184 5.22 -2.15 13.28
N GLY A 185 4.60 -2.05 14.46
CA GLY A 185 3.37 -1.30 14.62
C GLY A 185 2.95 -1.15 16.08
N PHE A 186 1.75 -0.61 16.30
CA PHE A 186 1.10 -0.67 17.62
C PHE A 186 0.19 -1.87 17.73
N THR A 187 0.18 -2.54 18.88
CA THR A 187 -0.84 -3.53 19.20
C THR A 187 -2.14 -2.84 19.61
N LYS A 188 -3.24 -3.60 19.66
CA LYS A 188 -4.53 -3.11 20.20
C LYS A 188 -4.38 -2.58 21.63
N ASP A 189 -3.54 -3.22 22.44
CA ASP A 189 -3.27 -2.81 23.81
C ASP A 189 -2.49 -1.49 23.88
N ASP A 190 -1.51 -1.27 23.00
CA ASP A 190 -0.78 0.00 22.90
C ASP A 190 -1.73 1.16 22.55
N VAL A 191 -2.63 0.95 21.59
CA VAL A 191 -3.64 1.94 21.19
C VAL A 191 -4.59 2.25 22.34
N LEU A 192 -5.09 1.23 23.04
CA LEU A 192 -5.97 1.41 24.21
C LEU A 192 -5.27 2.15 25.35
N LYS A 193 -4.01 1.81 25.66
CA LYS A 193 -3.19 2.52 26.65
C LYS A 193 -3.01 3.98 26.26
N MET A 194 -2.75 4.27 24.99
CA MET A 194 -2.58 5.63 24.48
C MET A 194 -3.89 6.44 24.61
N ILE A 195 -5.03 5.87 24.21
CA ILE A 195 -6.35 6.51 24.36
C ILE A 195 -6.62 6.82 25.84
N ASN A 196 -6.45 5.83 26.72
CA ASN A 196 -6.70 5.98 28.15
C ASN A 196 -5.78 7.01 28.81
N TYR A 197 -4.50 7.04 28.43
CA TYR A 197 -3.55 8.05 28.90
C TYR A 197 -4.03 9.47 28.56
N TYR A 198 -4.34 9.75 27.30
CA TYR A 198 -4.75 11.08 26.86
C TYR A 198 -6.16 11.48 27.31
N LYS A 199 -7.04 10.49 27.54
CA LYS A 199 -8.36 10.69 28.16
C LYS A 199 -8.21 11.11 29.61
N ASN A 200 -7.37 10.42 30.39
CA ASN A 200 -7.07 10.77 31.78
C ASN A 200 -6.36 12.12 31.92
N ALA A 201 -5.55 12.50 30.92
CA ALA A 201 -4.94 13.83 30.82
C ALA A 201 -5.94 14.93 30.39
N GLY A 202 -7.20 14.58 30.08
CA GLY A 202 -8.21 15.54 29.64
C GLY A 202 -8.01 16.09 28.23
N LEU A 203 -7.23 15.42 27.37
CA LEU A 203 -6.94 15.84 25.99
C LEU A 203 -7.79 15.09 24.95
N PHE A 204 -8.24 13.88 25.26
CA PHE A 204 -9.04 13.03 24.36
C PHE A 204 -10.46 12.86 24.92
N HIS A 205 -11.47 13.28 24.15
CA HIS A 205 -12.87 13.31 24.60
C HIS A 205 -13.82 12.44 23.77
N LEU A 206 -13.30 11.72 22.77
CA LEU A 206 -14.10 10.86 21.91
C LEU A 206 -14.43 9.54 22.62
N ASP A 207 -15.49 8.88 22.15
CA ASP A 207 -15.84 7.55 22.65
C ASP A 207 -14.73 6.56 22.29
N GLU A 208 -14.32 5.76 23.26
CA GLU A 208 -13.16 4.86 23.17
C GLU A 208 -13.44 3.67 22.25
N VAL A 209 -14.62 3.05 22.38
CA VAL A 209 -15.02 1.90 21.57
C VAL A 209 -15.16 2.30 20.10
N GLN A 210 -15.85 3.41 19.84
CA GLN A 210 -16.00 3.93 18.48
C GLN A 210 -14.66 4.37 17.88
N SER A 211 -13.79 5.01 18.67
CA SER A 211 -12.44 5.40 18.22
C SER A 211 -11.63 4.18 17.81
N LEU A 212 -11.65 3.13 18.63
CA LEU A 212 -10.95 1.88 18.34
C LEU A 212 -11.51 1.18 17.09
N ASN A 213 -12.83 1.13 16.92
CA ASN A 213 -13.45 0.56 15.73
C ASN A 213 -13.06 1.31 14.45
N ILE A 214 -12.98 2.65 14.49
CA ILE A 214 -12.50 3.45 13.36
C ILE A 214 -11.03 3.13 13.08
N MET A 215 -10.18 3.14 14.11
CA MET A 215 -8.76 2.85 13.95
C MET A 215 -8.50 1.43 13.42
N GLU A 216 -9.26 0.44 13.87
CA GLU A 216 -9.12 -0.96 13.45
C GLU A 216 -9.51 -1.12 11.99
N LYS A 217 -10.61 -0.48 11.58
CA LYS A 217 -11.08 -0.49 10.19
C LYS A 217 -10.17 0.26 9.22
N TRP A 218 -9.61 1.39 9.63
CA TRP A 218 -8.87 2.29 8.72
C TRP A 218 -7.36 2.13 8.78
N TYR A 219 -6.80 1.68 9.90
CA TYR A 219 -5.34 1.70 10.14
C TYR A 219 -4.78 0.37 10.65
N GLY A 220 -5.64 -0.59 10.97
CA GLY A 220 -5.28 -1.87 11.57
C GLY A 220 -5.04 -3.01 10.57
N ASN A 221 -5.13 -4.23 11.11
CA ASN A 221 -5.13 -5.52 10.42
C ASN A 221 -3.84 -5.90 9.68
N TYR A 222 -2.70 -5.33 10.06
CA TYR A 222 -1.41 -5.76 9.51
C TYR A 222 -0.89 -7.02 10.24
N PHE A 223 -0.62 -8.07 9.47
CA PHE A 223 0.16 -9.23 9.86
C PHE A 223 1.42 -9.31 8.99
N PHE A 224 2.58 -9.11 9.61
CA PHE A 224 3.87 -9.14 8.90
C PHE A 224 4.52 -10.53 8.89
N ALA A 225 3.97 -11.48 9.66
CA ALA A 225 4.39 -12.87 9.65
C ALA A 225 3.24 -13.77 9.20
N LYS A 226 3.58 -14.89 8.54
CA LYS A 226 2.60 -15.89 8.07
C LYS A 226 1.76 -16.45 9.22
N ASP A 227 2.42 -16.70 10.35
CA ASP A 227 1.84 -17.22 11.58
C ASP A 227 1.70 -16.13 12.66
N GLY A 228 1.61 -14.86 12.24
CA GLY A 228 1.49 -13.72 13.13
C GLY A 228 0.24 -13.83 14.01
N GLN A 229 0.42 -13.69 15.32
CA GLN A 229 -0.67 -13.91 16.29
C GLN A 229 -1.47 -12.65 16.62
N CYS A 230 -0.92 -11.46 16.36
CA CYS A 230 -1.56 -10.20 16.72
C CYS A 230 -1.56 -9.21 15.53
N PRO A 231 -2.73 -8.69 15.13
CA PRO A 231 -2.80 -7.65 14.12
C PRO A 231 -2.18 -6.36 14.66
N MET A 232 -1.41 -5.70 13.80
CA MET A 232 -0.74 -4.44 14.08
C MET A 232 -1.51 -3.28 13.47
N PHE A 233 -1.42 -2.13 14.13
CA PHE A 233 -1.87 -0.85 13.62
C PHE A 233 -0.67 -0.06 13.07
N ASN A 234 -0.88 0.64 11.95
CA ASN A 234 0.09 1.58 11.43
C ASN A 234 0.29 2.74 12.44
N THR A 235 1.53 2.95 12.88
CA THR A 235 1.87 3.91 13.93
C THR A 235 1.54 5.35 13.53
N ASP A 236 1.91 5.76 12.32
CA ASP A 236 1.72 7.13 11.85
C ASP A 236 0.25 7.48 11.72
N ALA A 237 -0.55 6.54 11.23
CA ALA A 237 -2.00 6.70 11.10
C ALA A 237 -2.69 6.84 12.47
N ILE A 238 -2.29 6.04 13.46
CA ILE A 238 -2.79 6.17 14.84
C ILE A 238 -2.39 7.52 15.44
N LEU A 239 -1.11 7.90 15.32
CA LEU A 239 -0.61 9.17 15.85
C LEU A 239 -1.28 10.37 15.18
N TYR A 240 -1.54 10.31 13.87
CA TYR A 240 -2.32 11.28 13.13
C TYR A 240 -3.73 11.42 13.72
N PHE A 241 -4.44 10.31 13.88
CA PHE A 241 -5.80 10.31 14.41
C PHE A 241 -5.85 10.92 15.81
N MET A 242 -4.94 10.51 16.69
CA MET A 242 -4.84 11.03 18.06
C MET A 242 -4.58 12.53 18.07
N LYS A 243 -3.55 12.98 17.34
CA LYS A 243 -3.17 14.39 17.25
C LYS A 243 -4.31 15.26 16.73
N LYS A 244 -5.02 14.80 15.69
CA LYS A 244 -6.12 15.55 15.09
C LYS A 244 -7.38 15.53 15.97
N SER A 245 -7.52 14.56 16.86
CA SER A 245 -8.67 14.40 17.75
C SER A 245 -8.56 15.19 19.06
N PHE A 246 -7.37 15.63 19.46
CA PHE A 246 -7.19 16.36 20.72
C PHE A 246 -8.04 17.64 20.81
N GLY A 247 -8.70 17.82 21.96
CA GLY A 247 -9.63 18.93 22.21
C GLY A 247 -10.94 18.88 21.43
N ARG A 248 -11.16 17.88 20.56
CA ARG A 248 -12.40 17.73 19.80
C ARG A 248 -13.40 16.86 20.54
N LYS A 249 -14.69 17.15 20.33
CA LYS A 249 -15.83 16.34 20.80
C LYS A 249 -16.48 15.52 19.69
N LYS A 250 -15.99 15.67 18.46
CA LYS A 250 -16.45 14.95 17.26
C LYS A 250 -15.22 14.38 16.58
N PHE A 251 -15.32 13.18 16.01
CA PHE A 251 -14.18 12.60 15.31
C PHE A 251 -13.83 13.40 14.04
N ILE A 252 -12.64 13.10 13.54
CA ILE A 252 -12.03 13.81 12.42
C ILE A 252 -12.68 13.33 11.11
N ARG A 253 -12.88 14.28 10.20
CA ARG A 253 -13.48 14.03 8.89
C ARG A 253 -12.49 13.40 7.91
N ASP A 254 -11.25 13.86 7.93
CA ASP A 254 -10.20 13.35 7.06
C ASP A 254 -9.45 12.27 7.83
N LEU A 255 -9.66 11.00 7.45
CA LEU A 255 -9.04 9.85 8.12
C LEU A 255 -7.70 9.45 7.50
N ILE A 256 -7.41 9.84 6.27
CA ILE A 256 -6.15 9.48 5.61
C ILE A 256 -5.17 10.64 5.78
N ASP A 257 -4.00 10.37 6.37
CA ASP A 257 -2.88 11.31 6.38
C ASP A 257 -2.20 11.29 5.01
N ASP A 258 -1.85 12.47 4.48
CA ASP A 258 -1.14 12.59 3.21
C ASP A 258 0.25 11.94 3.29
N ASN A 259 0.83 11.83 4.49
CA ASN A 259 2.10 11.13 4.70
C ASN A 259 2.03 9.61 4.46
N LEU A 260 0.82 9.02 4.43
CA LEU A 260 0.63 7.60 4.10
C LEU A 260 0.59 7.36 2.59
N ARG A 261 0.44 8.42 1.78
CA ARG A 261 0.49 8.32 0.32
C ARG A 261 1.93 8.01 -0.07
N MET A 262 2.14 6.83 -0.65
CA MET A 262 3.44 6.49 -1.21
C MET A 262 3.71 7.32 -2.46
N ASP A 263 5.00 7.46 -2.78
CA ASP A 263 5.44 7.93 -4.09
C ASP A 263 5.08 6.88 -5.15
N TYR A 264 3.88 7.02 -5.72
CA TYR A 264 3.34 6.14 -6.77
C TYR A 264 4.22 6.11 -8.03
N GLY A 265 5.12 7.09 -8.22
CA GLY A 265 6.13 7.06 -9.27
C GLY A 265 7.02 5.82 -9.18
N LYS A 266 7.26 5.28 -7.98
CA LYS A 266 8.01 4.04 -7.77
C LYS A 266 7.26 2.81 -8.26
N LEU A 267 5.95 2.76 -8.05
CA LEU A 267 5.12 1.64 -8.51
C LEU A 267 4.86 1.71 -10.01
N LYS A 268 4.74 2.92 -10.58
CA LYS A 268 4.46 3.16 -12.02
C LYS A 268 5.37 2.33 -12.93
N HIS A 269 6.67 2.32 -12.66
CA HIS A 269 7.67 1.56 -13.44
C HIS A 269 7.47 0.03 -13.39
N LEU A 270 6.70 -0.49 -12.41
CA LEU A 270 6.47 -1.93 -12.23
C LEU A 270 5.27 -2.43 -13.03
N ILE A 271 4.31 -1.56 -13.33
CA ILE A 271 3.08 -1.91 -14.03
C ILE A 271 2.99 -1.29 -15.43
N VAL A 272 3.78 -0.24 -15.72
CA VAL A 272 3.88 0.40 -17.04
C VAL A 272 5.21 0.03 -17.68
N LEU A 273 5.16 -0.63 -18.83
CA LEU A 273 6.32 -0.88 -19.71
C LEU A 273 5.99 -0.33 -21.10
N ASP A 274 6.90 0.47 -21.68
CA ASP A 274 6.74 1.07 -23.01
C ASP A 274 5.39 1.78 -23.22
N GLN A 275 4.96 2.56 -22.22
CA GLN A 275 3.66 3.27 -22.20
C GLN A 275 2.44 2.34 -22.28
N LYS A 276 2.58 1.07 -21.87
CA LYS A 276 1.50 0.10 -21.80
C LYS A 276 1.45 -0.59 -20.44
N LEU A 277 0.24 -0.93 -20.01
CA LEU A 277 0.04 -1.73 -18.82
C LEU A 277 0.52 -3.17 -19.06
N ASN A 278 1.32 -3.69 -18.15
CA ASN A 278 1.90 -5.04 -18.23
C ASN A 278 1.12 -6.04 -17.36
N GLY A 279 1.60 -7.29 -17.27
CA GLY A 279 0.94 -8.35 -16.49
C GLY A 279 0.88 -8.11 -14.97
N ASN A 280 1.62 -7.15 -14.42
CA ASN A 280 1.52 -6.76 -13.01
C ASN A 280 0.32 -5.87 -12.76
N PHE A 281 -0.08 -5.04 -13.73
CA PHE A 281 -1.33 -4.29 -13.66
C PHE A 281 -2.53 -5.24 -13.54
N SER A 282 -2.59 -6.27 -14.38
CA SER A 282 -3.66 -7.27 -14.32
C SER A 282 -3.72 -7.97 -12.96
N ARG A 283 -2.58 -8.18 -12.30
CA ARG A 283 -2.53 -8.79 -10.96
C ARG A 283 -2.99 -7.85 -9.87
N LEU A 284 -2.58 -6.59 -9.93
CA LEU A 284 -3.08 -5.56 -9.03
C LEU A 284 -4.61 -5.47 -9.11
N LYS A 285 -5.15 -5.51 -10.34
CA LYS A 285 -6.58 -5.55 -10.59
C LYS A 285 -7.25 -6.78 -9.99
N ASP A 286 -6.68 -7.97 -10.23
CA ASP A 286 -7.15 -9.23 -9.65
C ASP A 286 -7.17 -9.21 -8.12
N ILE A 287 -6.15 -8.60 -7.48
CA ILE A 287 -6.07 -8.45 -6.02
C ILE A 287 -7.23 -7.62 -5.50
N ILE A 288 -7.53 -6.50 -6.16
CA ILE A 288 -8.63 -5.61 -5.78
C ILE A 288 -9.98 -6.26 -6.03
N GLU A 289 -10.14 -6.97 -7.15
CA GLU A 289 -11.38 -7.68 -7.49
C GLU A 289 -11.67 -8.84 -6.53
N LYS A 290 -10.65 -9.60 -6.13
CA LYS A 290 -10.80 -10.78 -5.26
C LYS A 290 -10.60 -10.47 -3.78
N GLY A 291 -10.16 -9.26 -3.46
CA GLY A 291 -9.70 -8.84 -2.13
C GLY A 291 -8.45 -9.57 -1.61
N SER A 292 -7.90 -10.54 -2.36
CA SER A 292 -6.79 -11.37 -1.90
C SER A 292 -6.05 -12.06 -3.04
N ILE A 293 -4.83 -12.53 -2.74
CA ILE A 293 -4.01 -13.30 -3.68
C ILE A 293 -3.21 -14.37 -2.93
N THR A 294 -3.08 -15.56 -3.54
CA THR A 294 -2.20 -16.62 -3.02
C THR A 294 -0.80 -16.43 -3.57
N SER A 295 0.18 -16.19 -2.71
CA SER A 295 1.57 -15.99 -3.13
C SER A 295 2.54 -16.06 -1.95
N THR A 296 3.75 -16.59 -2.18
CA THR A 296 4.85 -16.49 -1.24
C THR A 296 5.56 -15.13 -1.34
N ILE A 297 6.13 -14.66 -0.23
CA ILE A 297 6.96 -13.45 -0.21
C ILE A 297 8.42 -13.80 -0.45
N ASN A 298 8.99 -13.26 -1.53
CA ASN A 298 10.42 -13.35 -1.81
C ASN A 298 11.15 -12.27 -1.00
N LYS A 299 12.07 -12.70 -0.12
CA LYS A 299 12.84 -11.78 0.75
C LYS A 299 13.95 -11.02 0.03
N SER A 300 14.34 -11.44 -1.17
CA SER A 300 15.48 -10.90 -1.91
C SER A 300 15.29 -11.16 -3.40
N PHE A 301 15.44 -10.12 -4.23
CA PHE A 301 15.41 -10.22 -5.68
C PHE A 301 16.04 -8.99 -6.33
N PRO A 302 16.76 -9.15 -7.46
CA PRO A 302 17.46 -8.05 -8.11
C PRO A 302 16.50 -7.18 -8.91
N TYR A 303 16.94 -5.97 -9.25
CA TYR A 303 16.19 -5.03 -10.08
C TYR A 303 15.70 -5.66 -11.40
N GLU A 304 16.53 -6.47 -12.07
CA GLU A 304 16.20 -7.10 -13.35
C GLU A 304 14.97 -8.02 -13.29
N LYS A 305 14.64 -8.51 -12.09
CA LYS A 305 13.49 -9.40 -11.85
C LYS A 305 12.29 -8.68 -11.25
N LEU A 306 12.28 -7.35 -11.20
CA LEU A 306 11.16 -6.57 -10.68
C LEU A 306 9.85 -6.82 -11.44
N ALA A 307 9.94 -7.02 -12.76
CA ALA A 307 8.78 -7.31 -13.58
C ALA A 307 8.21 -8.73 -13.33
N ASP A 308 8.98 -9.62 -12.66
CA ASP A 308 8.51 -10.95 -12.30
C ASP A 308 7.37 -10.82 -11.32
N SER A 309 6.33 -11.60 -11.57
CA SER A 309 5.06 -11.41 -10.90
C SER A 309 5.06 -11.73 -9.41
N SER A 310 5.87 -12.71 -8.99
CA SER A 310 6.08 -13.02 -7.57
C SER A 310 6.81 -11.90 -6.84
N ASN A 311 7.76 -11.25 -7.51
CA ASN A 311 8.51 -10.12 -6.96
C ASN A 311 7.62 -8.87 -6.88
N PHE A 312 6.77 -8.62 -7.88
CA PHE A 312 5.77 -7.56 -7.82
C PHE A 312 4.84 -7.72 -6.60
N ILE A 313 4.30 -8.92 -6.36
CA ILE A 313 3.46 -9.18 -5.18
C ILE A 313 4.26 -8.99 -3.88
N SER A 314 5.53 -9.42 -3.86
CA SER A 314 6.42 -9.20 -2.72
C SER A 314 6.66 -7.71 -2.45
N LEU A 315 6.80 -6.87 -3.48
CA LEU A 315 6.93 -5.42 -3.33
C LEU A 315 5.66 -4.80 -2.76
N LEU A 316 4.48 -5.18 -3.25
CA LEU A 316 3.22 -4.69 -2.69
C LEU A 316 3.14 -5.01 -1.17
N TYR A 317 3.62 -6.18 -0.75
CA TYR A 317 3.74 -6.52 0.66
C TYR A 317 4.75 -5.62 1.41
N PHE A 318 5.97 -5.45 0.91
CA PHE A 318 6.99 -4.61 1.56
C PHE A 318 6.60 -3.12 1.63
N PHE A 319 5.79 -2.66 0.68
CA PHE A 319 5.20 -1.34 0.67
C PHE A 319 3.99 -1.18 1.61
N GLY A 320 3.59 -2.24 2.30
CA GLY A 320 2.42 -2.22 3.19
C GLY A 320 1.08 -2.21 2.46
N LEU A 321 1.06 -2.44 1.13
CA LEU A 321 -0.18 -2.55 0.37
C LEU A 321 -0.87 -3.91 0.54
N LEU A 322 -0.08 -4.94 0.89
CA LEU A 322 -0.56 -6.27 1.18
C LEU A 322 -0.06 -6.75 2.53
N THR A 323 -0.83 -7.64 3.14
CA THR A 323 -0.51 -8.26 4.43
C THR A 323 -0.93 -9.72 4.45
N PHE A 324 -0.39 -10.53 5.38
CA PHE A 324 -0.83 -11.92 5.51
C PHE A 324 -2.27 -12.01 6.03
N LYS A 325 -3.09 -12.86 5.40
CA LYS A 325 -4.46 -13.12 5.83
C LYS A 325 -4.55 -14.17 6.96
N GLY A 326 -3.44 -14.81 7.31
CA GLY A 326 -3.38 -15.89 8.30
C GLY A 326 -3.99 -17.22 7.83
N VAL A 327 -4.24 -17.37 6.53
CA VAL A 327 -4.77 -18.61 5.93
C VAL A 327 -3.93 -19.04 4.74
N PHE A 328 -3.99 -20.34 4.43
CA PHE A 328 -3.24 -20.95 3.34
C PHE A 328 -4.20 -21.52 2.28
N SER A 329 -3.78 -21.44 1.02
CA SER A 329 -4.47 -22.04 -0.12
C SER A 329 -3.50 -22.95 -0.85
N LYS A 330 -3.80 -24.25 -0.89
CA LYS A 330 -2.94 -25.28 -1.53
C LYS A 330 -1.48 -25.27 -1.05
N GLY A 331 -1.24 -24.91 0.21
CA GLY A 331 0.09 -24.88 0.82
C GLY A 331 0.78 -23.51 0.80
N ASP A 332 0.28 -22.56 0.00
CA ASP A 332 0.84 -21.20 -0.08
C ASP A 332 0.03 -20.21 0.76
N PRO A 333 0.65 -19.18 1.34
CA PRO A 333 -0.06 -18.19 2.14
C PRO A 333 -0.94 -17.30 1.26
N VAL A 334 -2.05 -16.83 1.85
CA VAL A 334 -2.94 -15.85 1.24
C VAL A 334 -2.61 -14.46 1.78
N LEU A 335 -2.45 -13.51 0.86
CA LEU A 335 -2.26 -12.09 1.15
C LEU A 335 -3.58 -11.34 0.89
N THR A 336 -3.80 -10.27 1.64
CA THR A 336 -5.00 -9.41 1.57
C THR A 336 -4.62 -7.94 1.68
N ILE A 337 -5.52 -7.06 1.25
CA ILE A 337 -5.44 -5.63 1.56
C ILE A 337 -5.78 -5.45 3.04
N PRO A 338 -4.98 -4.74 3.85
CA PRO A 338 -5.13 -4.70 5.30
C PRO A 338 -6.37 -3.89 5.76
N ASN A 339 -6.61 -2.72 5.18
CA ASN A 339 -7.61 -1.77 5.68
C ASN A 339 -8.09 -0.80 4.60
N GLU A 340 -9.10 0.00 4.94
CA GLU A 340 -9.74 0.96 4.02
C GLU A 340 -8.79 2.04 3.51
N THR A 341 -7.81 2.45 4.32
CA THR A 341 -6.82 3.44 3.88
C THR A 341 -6.02 2.89 2.71
N ILE A 342 -5.48 1.68 2.85
CA ILE A 342 -4.71 1.03 1.77
C ILE A 342 -5.60 0.71 0.56
N GLN A 343 -6.83 0.23 0.78
CA GLN A 343 -7.79 -0.01 -0.30
C GLN A 343 -7.98 1.25 -1.16
N LYS A 344 -8.21 2.41 -0.52
CA LYS A 344 -8.39 3.67 -1.21
C LYS A 344 -7.12 4.12 -1.95
N LEU A 345 -5.95 4.00 -1.33
CA LEU A 345 -4.67 4.31 -1.99
C LEU A 345 -4.46 3.44 -3.24
N MET A 346 -4.84 2.16 -3.19
CA MET A 346 -4.78 1.27 -4.35
C MET A 346 -5.76 1.65 -5.46
N TYR A 347 -6.96 2.14 -5.13
CA TYR A 347 -7.91 2.67 -6.11
C TYR A 347 -7.39 3.94 -6.78
N GLU A 348 -6.88 4.90 -6.01
CA GLU A 348 -6.23 6.11 -6.53
C GLU A 348 -5.12 5.73 -7.51
N TYR A 349 -4.27 4.77 -7.12
CA TYR A 349 -3.17 4.30 -7.94
C TYR A 349 -3.62 3.65 -9.27
N ILE A 350 -4.67 2.83 -9.28
CA ILE A 350 -5.22 2.26 -10.52
C ILE A 350 -5.74 3.36 -11.45
N CYS A 351 -6.49 4.32 -10.91
CA CYS A 351 -7.06 5.38 -11.71
C CYS A 351 -5.97 6.28 -12.32
N GLU A 352 -4.95 6.65 -11.54
CA GLU A 352 -3.78 7.39 -12.04
C GLU A 352 -3.04 6.59 -13.12
N SER A 353 -2.91 5.28 -12.95
CA SER A 353 -2.25 4.41 -13.94
C SER A 353 -2.98 4.37 -15.27
N TYR A 354 -4.32 4.39 -15.26
CA TYR A 354 -5.11 4.48 -16.50
C TYR A 354 -4.97 5.84 -17.19
N ASP A 355 -4.90 6.92 -16.41
CA ASP A 355 -4.72 8.30 -16.90
C ASP A 355 -3.32 8.47 -17.52
N ASP A 356 -2.28 8.00 -16.82
CA ASP A 356 -0.87 8.10 -17.20
C ASP A 356 -0.51 7.51 -18.58
N VAL A 357 -1.25 6.49 -19.03
CA VAL A 357 -1.06 5.86 -20.35
C VAL A 357 -2.20 6.15 -21.33
N ASP A 358 -2.97 7.20 -21.05
CA ASP A 358 -4.10 7.67 -21.87
C ASP A 358 -5.11 6.55 -22.18
N ILE A 359 -5.35 5.63 -21.24
CA ILE A 359 -6.35 4.55 -21.41
C ILE A 359 -7.73 5.08 -21.03
N PHE A 360 -7.83 5.72 -19.86
CA PHE A 360 -9.09 6.24 -19.35
C PHE A 360 -8.86 7.36 -18.33
N SER A 361 -9.30 8.55 -18.67
CA SER A 361 -9.21 9.77 -17.86
C SER A 361 -10.59 10.32 -17.58
N VAL A 362 -10.90 10.64 -16.32
CA VAL A 362 -12.22 11.16 -15.94
C VAL A 362 -12.05 12.53 -15.32
N ASP A 363 -12.93 13.46 -15.68
CA ASP A 363 -13.04 14.72 -14.95
C ASP A 363 -13.54 14.43 -13.52
N ILE A 364 -12.59 14.40 -12.58
CA ILE A 364 -12.84 14.10 -11.16
C ILE A 364 -13.80 15.13 -10.55
N TYR A 365 -13.80 16.38 -11.01
CA TYR A 365 -14.74 17.38 -10.53
C TYR A 365 -16.17 17.01 -10.89
N SER A 366 -16.43 16.71 -12.17
CA SER A 366 -17.74 16.24 -12.62
C SER A 366 -18.15 14.92 -11.98
N LEU A 367 -17.23 13.96 -11.83
CA LEU A 367 -17.51 12.68 -11.19
C LEU A 367 -17.95 12.87 -9.73
N ARG A 368 -17.30 13.78 -8.99
CA ARG A 368 -17.65 14.10 -7.61
C ARG A 368 -19.05 14.68 -7.49
N GLU A 369 -19.45 15.53 -8.43
CA GLU A 369 -20.83 16.04 -8.48
C GLU A 369 -21.83 14.90 -8.70
N LYS A 370 -21.54 13.92 -9.57
CA LYS A 370 -22.42 12.75 -9.77
C LYS A 370 -22.58 11.91 -8.51
N PHE A 371 -21.50 11.80 -7.73
CA PHE A 371 -21.53 11.17 -6.42
C PHE A 371 -22.44 11.86 -5.41
N ARG A 372 -22.60 13.19 -5.50
CA ARG A 372 -23.50 13.93 -4.62
C ARG A 372 -24.95 13.57 -4.88
N PHE A 373 -25.38 13.49 -6.14
CA PHE A 373 -26.72 13.02 -6.50
C PHE A 373 -26.98 11.62 -5.94
N LEU A 374 -25.99 10.72 -6.03
CA LEU A 374 -26.10 9.38 -5.46
C LEU A 374 -26.30 9.39 -3.93
N ALA A 375 -25.53 10.22 -3.21
CA ALA A 375 -25.48 10.24 -1.74
C ALA A 375 -26.59 11.07 -1.07
N TYR A 376 -26.98 12.17 -1.67
CA TYR A 376 -27.88 13.15 -1.07
C TYR A 376 -29.28 13.12 -1.67
N ASP A 377 -29.40 12.80 -2.97
CA ASP A 377 -30.67 12.80 -3.68
C ASP A 377 -31.18 11.38 -3.95
N GLY A 378 -30.30 10.37 -3.84
CA GLY A 378 -30.64 8.97 -4.07
C GLY A 378 -30.87 8.68 -5.55
N GLU A 379 -30.15 9.38 -6.43
CA GLU A 379 -30.23 9.22 -7.88
C GLU A 379 -28.95 8.57 -8.42
N MET A 380 -29.06 7.37 -9.02
CA MET A 380 -27.91 6.63 -9.55
C MET A 380 -27.62 6.96 -11.02
N GLU A 381 -28.64 7.40 -11.75
CA GLU A 381 -28.60 7.64 -13.18
C GLU A 381 -27.50 8.62 -13.58
N PRO A 382 -27.35 9.79 -12.92
CA PRO A 382 -26.31 10.76 -13.29
C PRO A 382 -24.89 10.20 -13.24
N LEU A 383 -24.62 9.24 -12.34
CA LEU A 383 -23.31 8.63 -12.15
C LEU A 383 -22.99 7.59 -13.23
N PHE A 384 -23.88 6.62 -13.43
CA PHE A 384 -23.64 5.54 -14.39
C PHE A 384 -23.75 6.03 -15.84
N GLU A 385 -24.62 7.00 -16.13
CA GLU A 385 -24.66 7.64 -17.45
C GLU A 385 -23.36 8.39 -17.76
N PHE A 386 -22.83 9.14 -16.79
CA PHE A 386 -21.56 9.83 -16.93
C PHE A 386 -20.42 8.84 -17.21
N LEU A 387 -20.23 7.82 -16.35
CA LEU A 387 -19.19 6.80 -16.55
C LEU A 387 -19.36 6.03 -17.88
N SER A 388 -20.59 5.69 -18.26
CA SER A 388 -20.89 5.05 -19.56
C SER A 388 -20.54 5.96 -20.73
N SER A 389 -20.81 7.27 -20.64
CA SER A 389 -20.45 8.25 -21.66
C SER A 389 -18.94 8.41 -21.80
N GLU A 390 -18.21 8.36 -20.69
CA GLU A 390 -16.74 8.39 -20.65
C GLU A 390 -16.15 7.15 -21.34
N ILE A 391 -16.65 5.95 -21.02
CA ILE A 391 -16.24 4.68 -21.65
C ILE A 391 -16.56 4.70 -23.16
N LYS A 392 -17.70 5.29 -23.54
CA LYS A 392 -18.07 5.51 -24.94
C LYS A 392 -17.09 6.45 -25.64
N ARG A 393 -16.65 7.54 -25.01
CA ARG A 393 -15.71 8.49 -25.62
C ARG A 393 -14.30 7.91 -25.77
N GLN A 394 -13.85 7.13 -24.79
CA GLN A 394 -12.46 6.70 -24.66
C GLN A 394 -12.30 5.24 -25.09
N THR A 395 -12.04 5.02 -26.37
CA THR A 395 -12.12 3.68 -26.98
C THR A 395 -11.10 2.67 -26.44
N LYS A 396 -9.94 3.13 -25.94
CA LYS A 396 -8.86 2.25 -25.43
C LYS A 396 -9.29 1.44 -24.20
N VAL A 397 -10.10 2.00 -23.31
CA VAL A 397 -10.58 1.29 -22.10
C VAL A 397 -11.39 0.04 -22.44
N ARG A 398 -12.02 0.02 -23.62
CA ARG A 398 -12.92 -1.06 -24.06
C ARG A 398 -12.20 -2.39 -24.21
N ASP A 399 -10.90 -2.37 -24.51
CA ASP A 399 -10.08 -3.58 -24.63
C ASP A 399 -9.80 -4.21 -23.26
N TYR A 400 -9.83 -3.39 -22.19
CA TYR A 400 -9.59 -3.81 -20.81
C TYR A 400 -10.87 -4.24 -20.09
N ILE A 401 -12.05 -3.90 -20.62
CA ILE A 401 -13.35 -4.23 -20.04
C ILE A 401 -13.89 -5.53 -20.67
N GLN A 402 -13.48 -6.68 -20.10
CA GLN A 402 -13.87 -8.01 -20.56
C GLN A 402 -14.32 -8.91 -19.40
N GLY A 403 -15.63 -9.13 -19.28
CA GLY A 403 -16.22 -9.98 -18.24
C GLY A 403 -16.78 -9.19 -17.06
N GLU A 404 -17.57 -9.88 -16.24
CA GLU A 404 -18.33 -9.28 -15.13
C GLU A 404 -17.41 -8.75 -14.02
N LYS A 405 -16.53 -9.61 -13.48
CA LYS A 405 -15.57 -9.21 -12.43
C LYS A 405 -14.66 -8.06 -12.86
N VAL A 406 -14.32 -8.04 -14.15
CA VAL A 406 -13.49 -6.98 -14.73
C VAL A 406 -14.20 -5.63 -14.76
N ILE A 407 -15.50 -5.61 -15.07
CA ILE A 407 -16.34 -4.41 -14.98
C ILE A 407 -16.49 -3.99 -13.53
N GLN A 408 -16.80 -4.94 -12.64
CA GLN A 408 -16.98 -4.68 -11.22
C GLN A 408 -15.73 -4.02 -10.62
N GLY A 409 -14.54 -4.59 -10.84
CA GLY A 409 -13.27 -4.01 -10.37
C GLY A 409 -13.00 -2.62 -10.95
N PHE A 410 -13.32 -2.40 -12.24
CA PHE A 410 -13.21 -1.09 -12.87
C PHE A 410 -14.12 -0.06 -12.19
N PHE A 411 -15.41 -0.36 -12.01
CA PHE A 411 -16.33 0.54 -11.31
C PHE A 411 -15.90 0.75 -9.85
N MET A 412 -15.50 -0.31 -9.15
CA MET A 412 -15.01 -0.20 -7.77
C MET A 412 -13.82 0.77 -7.63
N ALA A 413 -12.89 0.78 -8.60
CA ALA A 413 -11.79 1.74 -8.60
C ALA A 413 -12.28 3.19 -8.62
N TYR A 414 -13.19 3.54 -9.54
CA TYR A 414 -13.75 4.89 -9.62
C TYR A 414 -14.71 5.21 -8.47
N LEU A 415 -15.46 4.21 -7.99
CA LEU A 415 -16.42 4.38 -6.91
C LEU A 415 -15.74 4.53 -5.54
N GLY A 416 -14.53 3.99 -5.39
CA GLY A 416 -13.71 4.10 -4.19
C GLY A 416 -12.87 5.37 -4.09
N LEU A 417 -12.86 6.23 -5.11
CA LEU A 417 -12.08 7.48 -5.11
C LEU A 417 -12.58 8.48 -4.06
N PHE A 418 -13.89 8.57 -3.88
CA PHE A 418 -14.50 9.51 -2.95
C PHE A 418 -14.91 8.83 -1.65
N ASP A 419 -14.70 9.55 -0.55
CA ASP A 419 -15.02 9.07 0.78
C ASP A 419 -16.47 9.33 1.20
N PHE A 420 -17.38 9.63 0.27
CA PHE A 420 -18.82 9.68 0.60
C PHE A 420 -19.31 8.31 1.09
N TYR A 421 -18.67 7.24 0.63
CA TYR A 421 -19.00 5.88 0.96
C TYR A 421 -17.74 5.08 1.30
N ILE A 422 -17.95 4.02 2.08
CA ILE A 422 -17.07 2.88 2.16
C ILE A 422 -17.60 1.86 1.16
N SER A 423 -16.96 1.79 0.00
CA SER A 423 -17.35 0.93 -1.12
C SER A 423 -16.76 -0.46 -0.93
N LEU A 424 -17.62 -1.46 -0.77
CA LEU A 424 -17.25 -2.87 -0.58
C LEU A 424 -17.71 -3.69 -1.79
N SER A 425 -16.93 -4.70 -2.14
CA SER A 425 -17.22 -5.65 -3.21
C SER A 425 -17.44 -7.03 -2.61
N GLU A 426 -18.38 -7.81 -3.17
CA GLU A 426 -18.68 -9.18 -2.72
C GLU A 426 -18.99 -9.28 -1.21
N GLU A 427 -19.80 -8.37 -0.69
CA GLU A 427 -20.15 -8.43 0.74
C GLU A 427 -21.16 -9.55 1.00
N GLU A 428 -20.87 -10.39 1.98
CA GLU A 428 -21.72 -11.53 2.34
C GLU A 428 -23.00 -11.08 3.04
N PHE A 429 -24.14 -11.49 2.49
CA PHE A 429 -25.45 -11.40 3.12
C PHE A 429 -26.04 -12.81 3.25
N ASN A 430 -27.06 -12.98 4.11
CA ASN A 430 -27.70 -14.27 4.43
C ASN A 430 -28.07 -15.17 3.23
N LYS A 431 -28.14 -14.65 2.00
CA LYS A 431 -28.51 -15.37 0.77
C LYS A 431 -27.65 -15.06 -0.45
N GLY A 432 -26.39 -14.64 -0.28
CA GLY A 432 -25.46 -14.42 -1.39
C GLY A 432 -24.50 -13.26 -1.15
N TYR A 433 -23.78 -12.88 -2.19
CA TYR A 433 -22.80 -11.79 -2.15
C TYR A 433 -23.28 -10.66 -3.05
N ALA A 434 -23.45 -9.46 -2.49
CA ALA A 434 -23.80 -8.29 -3.30
C ALA A 434 -22.55 -7.82 -4.07
N ASP A 435 -22.72 -7.51 -5.35
CA ASP A 435 -21.57 -7.11 -6.20
C ASP A 435 -20.92 -5.84 -5.67
N ILE A 436 -21.69 -4.78 -5.39
CA ILE A 436 -21.17 -3.55 -4.80
C ILE A 436 -22.10 -3.07 -3.68
N VAL A 437 -21.51 -2.81 -2.51
CA VAL A 437 -22.18 -2.18 -1.37
C VAL A 437 -21.52 -0.84 -1.09
N MET A 438 -22.31 0.23 -1.10
CA MET A 438 -21.83 1.56 -0.78
C MET A 438 -22.37 1.97 0.57
N LYS A 439 -21.55 1.77 1.62
CA LYS A 439 -21.91 2.12 2.99
C LYS A 439 -21.65 3.61 3.23
N PRO A 440 -22.67 4.41 3.55
CA PRO A 440 -22.53 5.84 3.82
C PRO A 440 -21.42 6.13 4.83
N PHE A 441 -20.51 7.04 4.52
CA PHE A 441 -19.50 7.48 5.48
C PHE A 441 -20.05 8.61 6.37
N PHE A 442 -21.11 8.28 7.10
CA PHE A 442 -21.92 9.20 7.91
C PHE A 442 -21.11 9.96 8.95
N HIS A 443 -20.02 9.37 9.43
CA HIS A 443 -19.10 10.03 10.34
C HIS A 443 -18.58 11.37 9.77
N LYS A 444 -18.20 11.38 8.49
CA LYS A 444 -17.73 12.56 7.78
C LYS A 444 -18.88 13.43 7.28
N TYR A 445 -19.91 12.79 6.74
CA TYR A 445 -21.04 13.40 6.06
C TYR A 445 -22.36 13.00 6.73
N PRO A 446 -22.74 13.66 7.85
CA PRO A 446 -23.92 13.28 8.64
C PRO A 446 -25.26 13.60 7.96
N ASP A 447 -25.21 14.25 6.82
CA ASP A 447 -26.34 14.63 5.98
C ASP A 447 -26.54 13.69 4.78
N ILE A 448 -25.69 12.66 4.59
CA ILE A 448 -25.94 11.62 3.59
C ILE A 448 -27.23 10.88 3.94
N GLY A 449 -28.14 10.82 2.97
CA GLY A 449 -29.47 10.22 3.13
C GLY A 449 -29.59 8.81 2.57
N TYR A 450 -28.66 8.39 1.71
CA TYR A 450 -28.78 7.13 0.96
C TYR A 450 -27.52 6.26 1.04
N GLY A 451 -27.73 4.96 1.25
CA GLY A 451 -26.77 3.88 1.00
C GLY A 451 -27.22 3.04 -0.18
N TRP A 452 -26.32 2.28 -0.80
CA TRP A 452 -26.65 1.54 -2.02
C TRP A 452 -26.18 0.09 -2.02
N LEU A 453 -27.00 -0.77 -2.63
CA LEU A 453 -26.65 -2.11 -3.08
C LEU A 453 -26.79 -2.17 -4.60
N PHE A 454 -25.71 -2.52 -5.30
CA PHE A 454 -25.75 -2.69 -6.75
C PHE A 454 -25.51 -4.14 -7.15
N GLU A 455 -26.26 -4.58 -8.14
CA GLU A 455 -25.97 -5.79 -8.92
C GLU A 455 -25.52 -5.38 -10.33
N LEU A 456 -24.35 -5.88 -10.72
CA LEU A 456 -23.73 -5.62 -12.02
C LEU A 456 -23.75 -6.90 -12.85
N LYS A 457 -24.39 -6.87 -14.02
CA LYS A 457 -24.45 -8.02 -14.94
C LYS A 457 -23.73 -7.76 -16.24
N TYR A 458 -23.05 -8.78 -16.75
CA TYR A 458 -22.32 -8.71 -18.01
C TYR A 458 -22.84 -9.70 -19.05
N ILE A 459 -23.07 -9.19 -20.27
CA ILE A 459 -23.39 -9.97 -21.46
C ILE A 459 -22.21 -9.88 -22.42
N LYS A 460 -21.62 -11.04 -22.74
CA LYS A 460 -20.49 -11.12 -23.67
C LYS A 460 -20.94 -10.76 -25.10
N ARG A 461 -20.18 -9.90 -25.79
CA ARG A 461 -20.36 -9.65 -27.23
C ARG A 461 -19.94 -10.87 -28.03
N SER A 462 -20.77 -11.32 -28.98
CA SER A 462 -20.38 -12.37 -29.94
C SER A 462 -19.32 -11.85 -30.90
N SER A 463 -18.25 -12.63 -31.14
CA SER A 463 -17.07 -12.28 -31.95
C SER A 463 -17.32 -12.03 -33.44
N THR A 464 -18.56 -12.10 -33.92
CA THR A 464 -18.94 -11.96 -35.34
C THR A 464 -19.12 -10.53 -35.83
N ALA A 465 -18.89 -9.50 -35.00
CA ALA A 465 -19.05 -8.10 -35.42
C ALA A 465 -17.82 -7.53 -36.18
N GLY A 466 -16.71 -8.26 -36.29
CA GLY A 466 -15.43 -7.76 -36.81
C GLY A 466 -15.05 -8.13 -38.26
N LYS A 467 -15.85 -8.94 -38.97
CA LYS A 467 -15.59 -9.29 -40.38
C LYS A 467 -16.90 -9.42 -41.15
N VAL A 468 -17.51 -8.30 -41.48
CA VAL A 468 -18.37 -8.22 -42.66
C VAL A 468 -17.64 -7.31 -43.64
N GLU A 469 -16.74 -7.91 -44.41
CA GLU A 469 -16.30 -7.28 -45.66
C GLU A 469 -17.55 -6.96 -46.47
N LYS A 470 -17.63 -5.70 -46.89
CA LYS A 470 -18.72 -5.15 -47.68
C LYS A 470 -18.78 -5.84 -49.04
N GLU A 471 -19.48 -6.96 -49.14
CA GLU A 471 -19.93 -7.47 -50.44
C GLU A 471 -21.39 -7.92 -50.38
N GLY A 472 -22.27 -7.01 -50.84
CA GLY A 472 -23.55 -7.29 -51.49
C GLY A 472 -24.63 -8.03 -50.70
N LYS A 473 -25.64 -7.29 -50.21
CA LYS A 473 -27.10 -7.52 -50.43
C LYS A 473 -27.95 -6.73 -49.41
N GLY A 474 -28.64 -5.69 -49.90
CA GLY A 474 -29.41 -4.72 -49.13
C GLY A 474 -30.75 -5.17 -48.52
N GLU A 475 -31.02 -6.48 -48.38
CA GLU A 475 -32.29 -6.96 -47.80
C GLU A 475 -32.16 -8.10 -46.77
N ARG A 476 -30.99 -8.77 -46.67
CA ARG A 476 -30.77 -9.82 -45.65
C ARG A 476 -30.36 -9.28 -44.27
N SER A 477 -29.88 -8.03 -44.15
CA SER A 477 -29.35 -7.52 -42.87
C SER A 477 -30.43 -7.12 -41.85
N LYS A 478 -31.56 -6.55 -42.27
CA LYS A 478 -32.58 -6.00 -41.34
C LYS A 478 -33.25 -7.07 -40.47
N ASN A 479 -33.45 -8.28 -40.99
CA ASN A 479 -34.06 -9.37 -40.23
C ASN A 479 -33.08 -10.00 -39.23
N GLU A 480 -31.80 -10.13 -39.62
CA GLU A 480 -30.75 -10.63 -38.73
C GLU A 480 -30.47 -9.67 -37.57
N ASP A 481 -30.44 -8.36 -37.83
CA ASP A 481 -30.26 -7.34 -36.80
C ASP A 481 -31.46 -7.29 -35.83
N LYS A 482 -32.69 -7.41 -36.35
CA LYS A 482 -33.90 -7.54 -35.50
C LYS A 482 -33.85 -8.79 -34.61
N ILE A 483 -33.44 -9.93 -35.15
CA ILE A 483 -33.33 -11.18 -34.38
C ILE A 483 -32.23 -11.07 -33.32
N LYS A 484 -31.07 -10.46 -33.64
CA LYS A 484 -29.99 -10.23 -32.67
C LYS A 484 -30.41 -9.28 -31.56
N ASN A 485 -31.10 -8.18 -31.88
CA ASN A 485 -31.62 -7.24 -30.88
C ASN A 485 -32.63 -7.91 -29.95
N ARG A 486 -33.58 -8.69 -30.50
CA ARG A 486 -34.55 -9.43 -29.68
C ARG A 486 -33.87 -10.44 -28.75
N LYS A 487 -32.87 -11.17 -29.23
CA LYS A 487 -32.08 -12.09 -28.38
C LYS A 487 -31.30 -11.36 -27.29
N LEU A 488 -30.81 -10.15 -27.56
CA LEU A 488 -30.13 -9.34 -26.56
C LEU A 488 -31.13 -8.83 -25.51
N GLU A 489 -32.31 -8.34 -25.93
CA GLU A 489 -33.40 -7.93 -25.03
C GLU A 489 -33.84 -9.08 -24.11
N GLU A 490 -33.99 -10.29 -24.64
CA GLU A 490 -34.32 -11.49 -23.87
C GLU A 490 -33.24 -11.79 -22.81
N LYS A 491 -31.95 -11.71 -23.16
CA LYS A 491 -30.84 -11.88 -22.21
C LYS A 491 -30.76 -10.77 -21.16
N ILE A 492 -31.05 -9.53 -21.54
CA ILE A 492 -31.12 -8.42 -20.58
C ILE A 492 -32.24 -8.70 -19.58
N ALA A 493 -33.43 -9.08 -20.05
CA ALA A 493 -34.56 -9.39 -19.17
C ALA A 493 -34.26 -10.55 -18.20
N GLU A 494 -33.57 -11.60 -18.68
CA GLU A 494 -33.09 -12.70 -17.84
C GLU A 494 -32.15 -12.21 -16.74
N LYS A 495 -31.12 -11.43 -17.09
CA LYS A 495 -30.15 -10.87 -16.13
C LYS A 495 -30.78 -9.92 -15.12
N VAL A 496 -31.72 -9.09 -15.54
CA VAL A 496 -32.46 -8.20 -14.64
C VAL A 496 -33.31 -9.00 -13.66
N LYS A 497 -33.94 -10.09 -14.12
CA LYS A 497 -34.72 -10.97 -13.25
C LYS A 497 -33.83 -11.64 -12.19
N GLU A 498 -32.68 -12.17 -12.57
CA GLU A 498 -31.69 -12.74 -11.65
C GLU A 498 -31.27 -11.72 -10.58
N SER A 499 -30.90 -10.50 -11.00
CA SER A 499 -30.50 -9.42 -10.08
C SER A 499 -31.61 -9.02 -9.10
N ARG A 500 -32.87 -8.94 -9.56
CA ARG A 500 -34.02 -8.64 -8.67
C ARG A 500 -34.20 -9.71 -7.60
N GLU A 501 -34.08 -10.98 -7.98
CA GLU A 501 -34.18 -12.10 -7.04
C GLU A 501 -33.06 -12.01 -5.98
N GLN A 502 -31.82 -11.75 -6.39
CA GLN A 502 -30.68 -11.55 -5.49
C GLN A 502 -30.90 -10.38 -4.52
N LEU A 503 -31.22 -9.19 -5.03
CA LEU A 503 -31.47 -7.98 -4.24
C LEU A 503 -32.64 -8.16 -3.25
N SER A 504 -33.68 -8.90 -3.66
CA SER A 504 -34.80 -9.25 -2.77
C SER A 504 -34.41 -10.23 -1.66
N GLY A 505 -33.37 -11.04 -1.89
CA GLY A 505 -32.80 -11.94 -0.91
C GLY A 505 -32.04 -11.19 0.19
N TYR A 506 -31.33 -10.11 -0.18
CA TYR A 506 -30.52 -9.34 0.76
C TYR A 506 -31.35 -8.55 1.76
N SER A 507 -32.51 -8.01 1.38
CA SER A 507 -33.36 -7.16 2.25
C SER A 507 -33.79 -7.80 3.58
N LYS A 508 -33.59 -9.11 3.74
CA LYS A 508 -33.84 -9.86 4.99
C LYS A 508 -32.59 -10.03 5.88
N SER A 509 -31.44 -9.50 5.48
CA SER A 509 -30.19 -9.64 6.22
C SER A 509 -30.12 -8.72 7.44
N ASP A 510 -29.62 -9.25 8.55
CA ASP A 510 -29.41 -8.46 9.77
C ASP A 510 -28.26 -7.45 9.60
N ALA A 511 -27.28 -7.74 8.73
CA ALA A 511 -26.20 -6.80 8.37
C ALA A 511 -26.73 -5.49 7.77
N LEU A 512 -27.79 -5.55 6.96
CA LEU A 512 -28.45 -4.36 6.42
C LEU A 512 -29.20 -3.58 7.49
N LYS A 513 -29.82 -4.27 8.45
CA LYS A 513 -30.49 -3.61 9.59
C LYS A 513 -29.51 -2.91 10.51
N GLU A 514 -28.33 -3.48 10.71
CA GLU A 514 -27.22 -2.82 11.43
C GLU A 514 -26.76 -1.56 10.68
N MET A 515 -26.62 -1.62 9.35
CA MET A 515 -26.33 -0.42 8.55
C MET A 515 -27.42 0.66 8.63
N MET A 516 -28.69 0.29 8.69
CA MET A 516 -29.82 1.24 8.74
C MET A 516 -30.05 1.88 10.11
N ASN A 517 -29.65 1.21 11.21
CA ASN A 517 -30.07 1.59 12.56
C ASN A 517 -28.92 1.72 13.58
N ALA A 518 -27.66 1.47 13.21
CA ALA A 518 -26.54 1.53 14.13
C ALA A 518 -25.55 2.66 13.79
N SER A 519 -25.07 3.33 14.83
CA SER A 519 -23.78 4.04 14.75
C SER A 519 -22.71 3.01 14.40
N PRO A 520 -21.93 3.18 13.32
CA PRO A 520 -21.49 4.47 12.77
C PRO A 520 -22.19 4.98 11.49
N TYR A 521 -23.24 4.33 11.00
CA TYR A 521 -23.80 4.58 9.66
C TYR A 521 -24.94 5.60 9.60
N GLY A 522 -25.62 5.89 10.72
CA GLY A 522 -26.67 6.91 10.78
C GLY A 522 -28.05 6.42 10.33
N ASN A 523 -29.02 7.34 10.23
CA ASN A 523 -30.38 7.03 9.74
C ASN A 523 -30.39 7.19 8.22
N VAL A 524 -30.09 6.10 7.50
CA VAL A 524 -29.89 6.11 6.05
C VAL A 524 -30.83 5.15 5.36
N ARG A 525 -31.36 5.55 4.22
CA ARG A 525 -32.24 4.70 3.40
C ARG A 525 -31.38 3.91 2.43
N ILE A 526 -31.58 2.59 2.37
CA ILE A 526 -30.81 1.74 1.47
C ILE A 526 -31.59 1.55 0.18
N LYS A 527 -31.04 2.05 -0.92
CA LYS A 527 -31.56 1.82 -2.28
C LYS A 527 -30.86 0.67 -2.96
N ARG A 528 -31.51 0.13 -3.98
CA ARG A 528 -31.04 -1.01 -4.76
C ARG A 528 -30.98 -0.63 -6.23
N GLY A 529 -29.85 -0.87 -6.87
CA GLY A 529 -29.67 -0.59 -8.30
C GLY A 529 -29.25 -1.82 -9.07
N ILE A 530 -29.69 -1.90 -10.33
CA ILE A 530 -29.25 -2.93 -11.29
C ILE A 530 -28.61 -2.21 -12.46
N VAL A 531 -27.44 -2.68 -12.90
CA VAL A 531 -26.80 -2.19 -14.14
C VAL A 531 -26.35 -3.38 -14.98
N VAL A 532 -26.71 -3.37 -16.27
CA VAL A 532 -26.35 -4.44 -17.21
C VAL A 532 -25.51 -3.88 -18.36
N PHE A 533 -24.39 -4.55 -18.63
CA PHE A 533 -23.46 -4.23 -19.70
C PHE A 533 -23.48 -5.29 -20.79
N HIS A 534 -23.41 -4.87 -22.06
CA HIS A 534 -23.18 -5.73 -23.22
C HIS A 534 -21.81 -5.42 -23.83
N GLY A 535 -20.80 -6.20 -23.44
CA GLY A 535 -19.40 -5.78 -23.58
C GLY A 535 -19.12 -4.60 -22.65
N TRP A 536 -18.53 -3.53 -23.19
CA TRP A 536 -18.24 -2.30 -22.46
C TRP A 536 -19.42 -1.32 -22.42
N GLU A 537 -20.50 -1.58 -23.16
CA GLU A 537 -21.63 -0.67 -23.30
C GLU A 537 -22.71 -0.97 -22.26
N MET A 538 -23.08 0.03 -21.46
CA MET A 538 -24.25 -0.07 -20.59
C MET A 538 -25.52 -0.10 -21.43
N VAL A 539 -26.31 -1.15 -21.27
CA VAL A 539 -27.55 -1.40 -22.04
C VAL A 539 -28.81 -1.36 -21.18
N TYR A 540 -28.69 -1.44 -19.86
CA TYR A 540 -29.79 -1.34 -18.93
C TYR A 540 -29.32 -0.78 -17.59
N MET A 541 -30.19 -0.01 -16.96
CA MET A 541 -30.03 0.49 -15.60
C MET A 541 -31.43 0.66 -14.98
N SER A 542 -31.59 0.30 -13.71
CA SER A 542 -32.81 0.57 -12.95
C SER A 542 -32.55 0.77 -11.46
N ASP A 543 -33.30 1.68 -10.87
CA ASP A 543 -33.50 1.79 -9.42
C ASP A 543 -34.69 0.89 -9.01
N GLU A 544 -34.42 -0.06 -8.12
CA GLU A 544 -35.38 -1.05 -7.62
C GLU A 544 -36.05 -0.61 -6.30
N GLY A 545 -35.83 0.64 -5.89
CA GLY A 545 -36.42 1.27 -4.72
C GLY A 545 -35.72 0.97 -3.40
N GLU A 546 -36.22 1.61 -2.36
CA GLU A 546 -35.72 1.51 -0.99
C GLU A 546 -36.05 0.14 -0.35
N ILE A 547 -35.27 -0.26 0.65
CA ILE A 547 -35.52 -1.40 1.56
C ILE A 547 -36.12 -0.88 2.87
#